data_AF-A0A0G0BQ18-F1
#
_entry.id   AF-A0A0G0BQ18-F1
#
_cell.length_a   1.000
_cell.length_b   1.000
_cell.length_c   1.000
_cell.angle_alpha   90.00
_cell.angle_beta   90.00
_cell.angle_gamma   90.00
#
_symmetry.space_group_name_H-M   'P 1'
#
loop_
_entity.id
_entity.type
_entity.pdbx_description
1 polymer ?
#
loop_
_entity_poly.entity_id
_entity_poly.type
_entity_poly.pdbx_seq_one_letter_code
_entity_poly.pdbx_strand_id
1 'polypeptide(L)'
;MTEKFGENLDRLDLEEIKRRERISRLFEFSKENLEEKYGIKDLSNIEAVKLRQIVEECEKMEQEQITTVKPESDTSNIIEIEFEAPARWLWDMYGIDANRGFKGYDIYDETTEEKFEFNNIKDTKKKIQELIKLNHKFFEIKHINDYIRRIREKAHHEF
;
A
#
# COMPACT_ATOMS: atom_id res chain seq x y z
N MET A 1 -1.73 -17.04 -48.46
CA MET A 1 -2.56 -16.16 -47.61
C MET A 1 -2.38 -16.57 -46.14
N THR A 2 -1.13 -16.62 -45.67
CA THR A 2 -0.73 -17.29 -44.41
C THR A 2 0.18 -16.42 -43.53
N GLU A 3 0.62 -15.26 -44.02
CA GLU A 3 1.56 -14.38 -43.31
C GLU A 3 0.90 -13.51 -42.22
N LYS A 4 -0.43 -13.30 -42.27
CA LYS A 4 -1.13 -12.45 -41.30
C LYS A 4 -1.36 -13.07 -39.91
N PHE A 5 -1.16 -14.38 -39.76
CA PHE A 5 -1.37 -15.07 -38.47
C PHE A 5 -0.10 -15.10 -37.62
N GLY A 6 1.09 -15.20 -38.23
CA GLY A 6 2.37 -15.17 -37.50
C GLY A 6 2.69 -13.79 -36.92
N GLU A 7 2.50 -12.72 -37.71
CA GLU A 7 2.75 -11.34 -37.27
C GLU A 7 1.87 -10.87 -36.09
N ASN A 8 0.68 -11.46 -35.93
CA ASN A 8 -0.23 -11.12 -34.82
C ASN A 8 0.12 -11.84 -33.51
N LEU A 9 0.66 -13.07 -33.56
CA LEU A 9 1.15 -13.75 -32.37
C LEU A 9 2.41 -13.08 -31.82
N ASP A 10 3.37 -12.76 -32.70
CA ASP A 10 4.62 -12.11 -32.30
C ASP A 10 4.38 -10.72 -31.68
N ARG A 11 3.35 -9.99 -32.14
CA ARG A 11 2.96 -8.70 -31.56
C ARG A 11 2.32 -8.82 -30.18
N LEU A 12 1.48 -9.83 -29.96
CA LEU A 12 0.84 -10.07 -28.66
C LEU A 12 1.89 -10.44 -27.61
N ASP A 13 2.86 -11.27 -27.97
CA ASP A 13 3.95 -11.65 -27.08
C ASP A 13 4.85 -10.45 -26.73
N LEU A 14 5.13 -9.57 -27.69
CA LEU A 14 5.91 -8.35 -27.43
C LEU A 14 5.20 -7.35 -26.49
N GLU A 15 3.89 -7.16 -26.64
CA GLU A 15 3.12 -6.26 -25.76
C GLU A 15 3.02 -6.82 -24.34
N GLU A 16 2.82 -8.13 -24.18
CA GLU A 16 2.84 -8.80 -22.88
C GLU A 16 4.22 -8.71 -22.21
N ILE A 17 5.31 -8.87 -22.96
CA ILE A 17 6.67 -8.69 -22.44
C ILE A 17 6.88 -7.26 -21.93
N LYS A 18 6.52 -6.25 -22.75
CA LYS A 18 6.63 -4.83 -22.34
C LYS A 18 5.81 -4.53 -21.09
N ARG A 19 4.59 -5.10 -20.99
CA ARG A 19 3.74 -4.93 -19.81
C ARG A 19 4.39 -5.52 -18.56
N ARG A 20 4.95 -6.72 -18.65
CA ARG A 20 5.68 -7.36 -17.53
C ARG A 20 6.91 -6.57 -17.08
N GLU A 21 7.65 -5.99 -18.02
CA GLU A 21 8.79 -5.11 -17.73
C GLU A 21 8.33 -3.80 -17.08
N ARG A 22 7.20 -3.22 -17.50
CA ARG A 22 6.60 -2.05 -16.86
C ARG A 22 6.18 -2.36 -15.43
N ILE A 23 5.42 -3.44 -15.20
CA ILE A 23 4.98 -3.87 -13.87
C ILE A 23 6.19 -4.08 -12.95
N SER A 24 7.25 -4.72 -13.44
CA SER A 24 8.46 -4.96 -12.64
C SER A 24 9.15 -3.66 -12.23
N ARG A 25 9.21 -2.66 -13.11
CA ARG A 25 9.74 -1.34 -12.77
C ARG A 25 8.87 -0.60 -11.74
N LEU A 26 7.55 -0.59 -11.94
CA LEU A 26 6.60 0.02 -11.01
C LEU A 26 6.64 -0.63 -9.63
N PHE A 27 6.83 -1.95 -9.58
CA PHE A 27 7.00 -2.69 -8.34
C PHE A 27 8.25 -2.26 -7.58
N GLU A 28 9.39 -2.13 -8.25
CA GLU A 28 10.62 -1.64 -7.60
C GLU A 28 10.48 -0.17 -7.14
N PHE A 29 9.89 0.71 -7.95
CA PHE A 29 9.61 2.10 -7.52
C PHE A 29 8.67 2.17 -6.32
N SER A 30 7.69 1.28 -6.24
CA SER A 30 6.77 1.21 -5.10
C SER A 30 7.50 0.77 -3.83
N LYS A 31 8.47 -0.16 -3.94
CA LYS A 31 9.33 -0.55 -2.82
C LYS A 31 10.22 0.59 -2.36
N GLU A 32 10.87 1.29 -3.30
CA GLU A 32 11.68 2.47 -3.00
C GLU A 32 10.85 3.54 -2.27
N ASN A 33 9.62 3.81 -2.73
CA ASN A 33 8.72 4.73 -2.04
C ASN A 33 8.35 4.28 -0.62
N LEU A 34 8.08 2.98 -0.41
CA LEU A 34 7.82 2.42 0.91
C LEU A 34 9.02 2.61 1.85
N GLU A 35 10.23 2.42 1.33
CA GLU A 35 11.46 2.63 2.08
C GLU A 35 11.69 4.12 2.39
N GLU A 36 11.67 4.99 1.38
CA GLU A 36 12.02 6.39 1.52
C GLU A 36 11.02 7.18 2.38
N LYS A 37 9.72 6.95 2.16
CA LYS A 37 8.67 7.74 2.84
C LYS A 37 8.27 7.15 4.19
N TYR A 38 8.31 5.84 4.34
CA TYR A 38 7.75 5.15 5.51
C TYR A 38 8.78 4.32 6.27
N GLY A 39 10.02 4.19 5.77
CA GLY A 39 11.09 3.43 6.42
C GLY A 39 10.92 1.91 6.34
N ILE A 40 10.18 1.40 5.35
CA ILE A 40 9.86 -0.02 5.20
C ILE A 40 10.78 -0.64 4.13
N LYS A 41 11.82 -1.34 4.57
CA LYS A 41 12.87 -1.88 3.68
C LYS A 41 12.62 -3.32 3.26
N ASP A 42 12.34 -4.18 4.25
CA ASP A 42 12.22 -5.61 4.03
C ASP A 42 10.75 -6.00 3.95
N LEU A 43 10.28 -6.39 2.77
CA LEU A 43 8.97 -7.00 2.59
C LEU A 43 9.10 -8.52 2.72
N SER A 44 8.23 -9.14 3.52
CA SER A 44 8.04 -10.58 3.47
C SER A 44 7.48 -11.02 2.11
N ASN A 45 7.54 -12.32 1.82
CA ASN A 45 7.02 -12.86 0.57
C ASN A 45 5.53 -12.52 0.35
N ILE A 46 4.71 -12.60 1.43
CA ILE A 46 3.27 -12.28 1.36
C ILE A 46 3.07 -10.80 1.03
N GLU A 47 3.83 -9.93 1.69
CA GLU A 47 3.77 -8.49 1.47
C GLU A 47 4.20 -8.10 0.05
N ALA A 48 5.27 -8.72 -0.46
CA ALA A 48 5.77 -8.49 -1.81
C ALA A 48 4.77 -8.96 -2.86
N VAL A 49 4.13 -10.12 -2.67
CA VAL A 49 3.05 -10.60 -3.55
C VAL A 49 1.87 -9.63 -3.55
N LYS A 50 1.42 -9.18 -2.37
CA LYS A 50 0.31 -8.23 -2.28
C LYS A 50 0.64 -6.89 -2.92
N LEU A 51 1.85 -6.37 -2.74
CA LEU A 51 2.28 -5.13 -3.40
C LEU A 51 2.28 -5.29 -4.93
N ARG A 52 2.77 -6.42 -5.45
CA ARG A 52 2.74 -6.69 -6.89
C ARG A 52 1.31 -6.75 -7.44
N GLN A 53 0.39 -7.40 -6.74
CA GLN A 53 -1.02 -7.42 -7.13
C GLN A 53 -1.62 -6.00 -7.20
N ILE A 54 -1.35 -5.16 -6.20
CA ILE A 54 -1.82 -3.77 -6.19
C ILE A 54 -1.24 -2.99 -7.37
N VAL A 55 0.06 -3.15 -7.66
CA VAL A 55 0.70 -2.50 -8.83
C VAL A 55 0.04 -2.92 -10.14
N GLU A 56 -0.27 -4.21 -10.30
CA GLU A 56 -0.97 -4.72 -11.49
C GLU A 56 -2.38 -4.15 -11.63
N GLU A 57 -3.11 -4.02 -10.52
CA GLU A 57 -4.42 -3.38 -10.48
C GLU A 57 -4.35 -1.89 -10.85
N CYS A 58 -3.40 -1.15 -10.27
CA CYS A 58 -3.20 0.27 -10.56
C CYS A 58 -2.78 0.50 -12.02
N GLU A 59 -1.92 -0.35 -12.59
CA GLU A 59 -1.53 -0.29 -14.00
C GLU A 59 -2.74 -0.51 -14.91
N LYS A 60 -3.58 -1.50 -14.60
CA LYS A 60 -4.81 -1.74 -15.34
C LYS A 60 -5.75 -0.54 -15.30
N MET A 61 -5.93 0.07 -14.12
CA MET A 61 -6.76 1.27 -13.94
C MET A 61 -6.21 2.47 -14.72
N GLU A 62 -4.88 2.66 -14.74
CA GLU A 62 -4.22 3.71 -15.53
C GLU A 62 -4.49 3.53 -17.03
N GLN A 63 -4.33 2.30 -17.55
CA GLN A 63 -4.64 1.99 -18.96
C GLN A 63 -6.11 2.23 -19.30
N GLU A 64 -7.02 1.79 -18.43
CA GLU A 64 -8.45 2.04 -18.60
C GLU A 64 -8.74 3.54 -18.68
N GLN A 65 -8.19 4.35 -17.77
CA GLN A 65 -8.33 5.81 -17.81
C GLN A 65 -7.81 6.40 -19.12
N ILE A 66 -6.60 6.03 -19.55
CA ILE A 66 -6.02 6.51 -20.81
C ILE A 66 -6.94 6.21 -22.00
N THR A 67 -7.56 5.02 -22.03
CA THR A 67 -8.49 4.65 -23.11
C THR A 67 -9.86 5.36 -23.03
N THR A 68 -10.25 5.90 -21.86
CA THR A 68 -11.54 6.58 -21.67
C THR A 68 -11.46 8.11 -21.68
N VAL A 69 -10.28 8.69 -21.50
CA VAL A 69 -10.05 10.15 -21.50
C VAL A 69 -10.35 10.72 -22.89
N LYS A 70 -11.40 11.54 -23.00
CA LYS A 70 -11.66 12.36 -24.20
C LYS A 70 -10.59 13.46 -24.28
N PRO A 71 -10.22 13.95 -25.48
CA PRO A 71 -9.16 14.96 -25.64
C PRO A 71 -9.41 16.29 -24.90
N GLU A 72 -10.61 16.51 -24.34
CA GLU A 72 -11.02 17.73 -23.64
C GLU A 72 -10.98 17.62 -22.10
N SER A 73 -10.67 16.43 -21.54
CA SER A 73 -10.60 16.26 -20.08
C SER A 73 -9.21 16.55 -19.52
N ASP A 74 -9.20 17.39 -18.50
CA ASP A 74 -8.06 17.84 -17.71
C ASP A 74 -7.17 16.66 -17.28
N THR A 75 -5.89 16.67 -17.67
CA THR A 75 -4.92 15.61 -17.41
C THR A 75 -4.44 15.54 -15.95
N SER A 76 -5.09 16.28 -15.06
CA SER A 76 -4.72 16.47 -13.65
C SER A 76 -5.05 15.29 -12.73
N ASN A 77 -5.74 14.25 -13.22
CA ASN A 77 -6.19 13.08 -12.45
C ASN A 77 -5.50 11.76 -12.82
N ILE A 78 -4.35 11.79 -13.50
CA ILE A 78 -3.60 10.56 -13.81
C ILE A 78 -3.11 9.93 -12.49
N ILE A 79 -3.39 8.65 -12.28
CA ILE A 79 -2.87 7.91 -11.13
C ILE A 79 -1.36 7.79 -11.26
N GLU A 80 -0.63 8.36 -10.30
CA GLU A 80 0.79 8.11 -10.11
C GLU A 80 0.94 6.81 -9.31
N ILE A 81 1.08 5.68 -10.02
CA ILE A 81 1.07 4.32 -9.47
C ILE A 81 2.12 4.15 -8.36
N GLU A 82 3.27 4.79 -8.52
CA GLU A 82 4.38 4.80 -7.56
C GLU A 82 4.00 5.39 -6.19
N PHE A 83 2.92 6.17 -6.09
CA PHE A 83 2.39 6.69 -4.84
C PHE A 83 1.12 5.97 -4.40
N GLU A 84 0.23 5.65 -5.36
CA GLU A 84 -1.03 4.96 -5.08
C GLU A 84 -0.79 3.54 -4.57
N ALA A 85 0.11 2.78 -5.19
CA ALA A 85 0.34 1.39 -4.79
C ALA A 85 0.90 1.27 -3.36
N PRO A 86 1.93 2.05 -2.94
CA PRO A 86 2.36 2.09 -1.54
C PRO A 86 1.26 2.50 -0.55
N ALA A 87 0.48 3.54 -0.88
CA ALA A 87 -0.60 4.01 -0.02
C ALA A 87 -1.68 2.94 0.19
N ARG A 88 -2.11 2.30 -0.89
CA ARG A 88 -3.10 1.22 -0.83
C ARG A 88 -2.55 -0.03 -0.15
N TRP A 89 -1.27 -0.34 -0.33
CA TRP A 89 -0.61 -1.42 0.38
C TRP A 89 -0.59 -1.20 1.90
N LEU A 90 -0.28 0.02 2.36
CA LEU A 90 -0.32 0.41 3.78
C LEU A 90 -1.72 0.27 4.38
N TRP A 91 -2.75 0.62 3.62
CA TRP A 91 -4.13 0.46 4.04
C TRP A 91 -4.55 -1.02 4.09
N ASP A 92 -4.36 -1.76 3.00
CA ASP A 92 -4.78 -3.16 2.88
C ASP A 92 -4.11 -4.07 3.90
N MET A 93 -2.82 -3.85 4.19
CA MET A 93 -2.04 -4.72 5.06
C MET A 93 -2.11 -4.31 6.54
N TYR A 94 -2.19 -3.01 6.81
CA TYR A 94 -1.97 -2.47 8.16
C TYR A 94 -3.04 -1.47 8.61
N GLY A 95 -4.06 -1.19 7.80
CA GLY A 95 -5.09 -0.20 8.12
C GLY A 95 -4.50 1.20 8.30
N ILE A 96 -3.48 1.57 7.53
CA ILE A 96 -2.82 2.89 7.61
C ILE A 96 -3.25 3.73 6.42
N ASP A 97 -3.96 4.82 6.70
CA ASP A 97 -4.25 5.86 5.70
C ASP A 97 -3.02 6.75 5.48
N ALA A 98 -2.35 6.55 4.34
CA ALA A 98 -1.18 7.33 3.94
C ALA A 98 -1.48 8.82 3.71
N ASN A 99 -2.72 9.19 3.37
CA ASN A 99 -3.13 10.56 3.03
C ASN A 99 -3.41 11.41 4.28
N ARG A 100 -3.76 10.78 5.39
CA ARG A 100 -4.06 11.46 6.66
C ARG A 100 -2.83 12.12 7.28
N GLY A 101 -1.64 11.62 6.96
CA GLY A 101 -0.39 11.99 7.60
C GLY A 101 -0.33 11.48 9.05
N PHE A 102 0.83 10.96 9.44
CA PHE A 102 0.98 10.36 10.76
C PHE A 102 1.21 11.42 11.84
N LYS A 103 0.22 11.66 12.71
CA LYS A 103 0.29 12.74 13.72
C LYS A 103 0.80 12.29 15.10
N GLY A 104 1.12 11.00 15.28
CA GLY A 104 1.63 10.48 16.55
C GLY A 104 0.59 10.40 17.67
N TYR A 105 -0.70 10.43 17.33
CA TYR A 105 -1.82 10.39 18.28
C TYR A 105 -2.57 9.05 18.28
N ASP A 106 -2.20 8.14 17.38
CA ASP A 106 -2.91 6.88 17.20
C ASP A 106 -2.45 5.86 18.24
N ILE A 107 -3.33 4.93 18.57
CA ILE A 107 -3.10 3.87 19.55
C ILE A 107 -3.43 2.54 18.89
N TYR A 108 -2.59 1.54 19.14
CA TYR A 108 -2.94 0.16 18.85
C TYR A 108 -3.20 -0.60 20.15
N ASP A 109 -4.35 -1.23 20.24
CA ASP A 109 -4.71 -2.13 21.33
C ASP A 109 -4.30 -3.55 20.96
N GLU A 110 -3.25 -4.05 21.61
CA GLU A 110 -2.71 -5.39 21.36
C GLU A 110 -3.65 -6.50 21.86
N THR A 111 -4.60 -6.15 22.74
CA THR A 111 -5.56 -7.08 23.34
C THR A 111 -6.67 -7.43 22.36
N THR A 112 -7.19 -6.42 21.67
CA THR A 112 -8.31 -6.57 20.71
C THR A 112 -7.86 -6.51 19.26
N GLU A 113 -6.60 -6.16 19.00
CA GLU A 113 -6.03 -5.93 17.66
C GLU A 113 -6.68 -4.75 16.93
N GLU A 114 -7.24 -3.82 17.68
CA GLU A 114 -7.88 -2.63 17.12
C GLU A 114 -6.93 -1.44 17.10
N LYS A 115 -6.92 -0.73 15.97
CA LYS A 115 -6.27 0.56 15.81
C LYS A 115 -7.28 1.68 16.07
N PHE A 116 -6.90 2.62 16.93
CA PHE A 116 -7.67 3.82 17.21
C PHE A 116 -6.92 5.04 16.72
N GLU A 117 -7.57 5.83 15.86
CA GLU A 117 -6.92 6.98 15.23
C GLU A 117 -7.46 8.30 15.78
N PHE A 118 -6.57 9.23 16.13
CA PHE A 118 -6.95 10.49 16.78
C PHE A 118 -6.37 11.71 16.08
N ASN A 119 -7.10 12.83 16.15
CA ASN A 119 -6.66 14.11 15.57
C ASN A 119 -6.02 15.04 16.58
N ASN A 120 -6.08 14.70 17.88
CA ASN A 120 -5.55 15.51 18.96
C ASN A 120 -5.15 14.66 20.17
N ILE A 121 -4.22 15.19 20.97
CA ILE A 121 -3.67 14.51 22.15
C ILE A 121 -4.69 14.30 23.29
N LYS A 122 -5.76 15.11 23.37
CA LYS A 122 -6.75 15.01 24.45
C LYS A 122 -7.55 13.71 24.32
N ASP A 123 -7.95 13.37 23.10
CA ASP A 123 -8.72 12.16 22.82
C ASP A 123 -7.84 10.90 22.95
N THR A 124 -6.58 10.97 22.49
CA THR A 124 -5.57 9.91 22.73
C THR A 124 -5.45 9.61 24.22
N LYS A 125 -5.25 10.64 25.07
CA LYS A 125 -5.12 10.46 26.52
C LYS A 125 -6.38 9.88 27.16
N LYS A 126 -7.55 10.27 26.68
CA LYS A 126 -8.83 9.70 27.15
C LYS A 126 -8.89 8.21 26.83
N LYS A 127 -8.55 7.81 25.60
CA LYS A 127 -8.55 6.41 25.19
C LYS A 127 -7.53 5.58 25.98
N ILE A 128 -6.31 6.10 26.20
CA ILE A 128 -5.30 5.46 27.07
C ILE A 128 -5.89 5.16 28.45
N GLN A 129 -6.58 6.12 29.08
CA GLN A 129 -7.20 5.91 30.39
C GLN A 129 -8.30 4.85 30.36
N GLU A 130 -9.07 4.78 29.28
CA GLU A 130 -10.09 3.73 29.08
C GLU A 130 -9.43 2.34 28.97
N LEU A 131 -8.40 2.20 28.14
CA LEU A 131 -7.67 0.95 27.96
C LEU A 131 -7.00 0.46 29.24
N ILE A 132 -6.41 1.37 30.03
CA ILE A 132 -5.85 1.05 31.35
C ILE A 132 -6.93 0.49 32.28
N LYS A 133 -8.13 1.09 32.32
CA LYS A 133 -9.24 0.62 33.16
C LYS A 133 -9.73 -0.77 32.75
N LEU A 134 -9.65 -1.08 31.46
CA LEU A 134 -9.99 -2.39 30.91
C LEU A 134 -8.85 -3.42 31.07
N ASN A 135 -7.69 -3.02 31.62
CA ASN A 135 -6.48 -3.83 31.71
C ASN A 135 -6.00 -4.33 30.33
N HIS A 136 -6.19 -3.53 29.29
CA HIS A 136 -5.72 -3.81 27.95
C HIS A 136 -4.23 -3.48 27.82
N LYS A 137 -3.51 -4.28 27.02
CA LYS A 137 -2.17 -3.96 26.53
C LYS A 137 -2.30 -3.11 25.28
N PHE A 138 -1.60 -1.98 25.23
CA PHE A 138 -1.64 -1.08 24.09
C PHE A 138 -0.32 -0.32 23.96
N PHE A 139 -0.10 0.28 22.79
CA PHE A 139 0.97 1.25 22.59
C PHE A 139 0.52 2.43 21.75
N GLU A 140 1.13 3.58 22.02
CA GLU A 140 1.01 4.76 21.19
C GLU A 140 1.85 4.58 19.93
N ILE A 141 1.23 4.73 18.78
CA ILE A 141 1.92 4.68 17.50
C ILE A 141 2.55 6.06 17.28
N LYS A 142 3.88 6.11 17.25
CA LYS A 142 4.65 7.36 17.00
C LYS A 142 5.27 7.39 15.61
N HIS A 143 5.62 6.23 15.08
CA HIS A 143 6.18 6.04 13.75
C HIS A 143 5.52 4.83 13.09
N ILE A 144 5.25 4.94 11.78
CA ILE A 144 4.60 3.89 10.99
C ILE A 144 5.43 2.60 10.97
N ASN A 145 6.74 2.71 10.78
CA ASN A 145 7.64 1.56 10.74
C ASN A 145 7.65 0.76 12.06
N ASP A 146 7.59 1.44 13.22
CA ASP A 146 7.51 0.77 14.52
C ASP A 146 6.21 -0.01 14.69
N TYR A 147 5.09 0.52 14.20
CA TYR A 147 3.80 -0.16 14.22
C TYR A 147 3.81 -1.41 13.35
N ILE A 148 4.29 -1.28 12.12
CA ILE A 148 4.41 -2.41 11.19
C ILE A 148 5.33 -3.48 11.75
N ARG A 149 6.49 -3.08 12.31
CA ARG A 149 7.44 -4.01 12.93
C ARG A 149 6.76 -4.82 14.05
N ARG A 150 6.00 -4.17 14.93
CA ARG A 150 5.29 -4.85 16.02
C ARG A 150 4.23 -5.82 15.53
N ILE A 151 3.47 -5.45 14.50
CA ILE A 151 2.48 -6.36 13.89
C ILE A 151 3.18 -7.59 13.30
N ARG A 152 4.28 -7.40 12.57
CA ARG A 152 5.08 -8.50 12.02
C ARG A 152 5.63 -9.41 13.12
N GLU A 153 6.23 -8.83 14.16
CA GLU A 153 6.76 -9.59 15.31
C GLU A 153 5.66 -10.46 15.95
N LYS A 154 4.46 -9.90 16.16
CA LYS A 154 3.33 -10.66 16.70
C LYS A 154 2.92 -11.82 15.79
N ALA A 155 2.75 -11.56 14.48
CA ALA A 155 2.39 -12.60 13.51
C ALA A 155 3.41 -13.74 13.43
N HIS A 156 4.69 -13.48 13.71
CA HIS A 156 5.75 -14.51 13.74
C HIS A 156 5.85 -15.27 15.07
N HIS A 157 5.34 -14.72 16.18
CA HIS A 157 5.38 -15.34 17.51
C HIS A 157 4.13 -16.16 17.85
N GLU A 158 3.08 -16.12 17.03
CA GLU A 158 1.83 -16.86 17.22
C GLU A 158 1.82 -18.26 16.59
N PHE A 159 2.98 -18.79 16.16
CA PHE A 159 3.14 -20.14 15.60
C PHE A 159 4.02 -21.05 16.45
#